data_AF-C7ZA77-F1
#
_entry.id   AF-C7ZA77-F1
#
_cell.length_a   1.000
_cell.length_b   1.000
_cell.length_c   1.000
_cell.angle_alpha   90.00
_cell.angle_beta   90.00
_cell.angle_gamma   90.00
#
_symmetry.space_group_name_H-M   'P 1'
#
loop_
_entity.id
_entity.type
_entity.pdbx_description
1 polymer ?
#
loop_
_entity_poly.entity_id
_entity_poly.type
_entity_poly.pdbx_seq_one_letter_code
_entity_poly.pdbx_strand_id
1 'polypeptide(L)'
;MGGEAVGVNTEPRFATDNSDDITAQRVCRVLEETRLCFEGVHRLSSRYSPPADSRGLTHSELTPVARNLHSRMEDIVHQRQKRGKLLEKASQALYSNKYLDQLIGDIAGLVGNLENLYPVQMQRRRFVGLEMEAVDDDMSLSTLKNAGSGTDGVLSEVVTNKMQAIADRTEAITGKLEATATRNEPGKTLVEEMERIRVGNEWSESVLNQGALVMDRTENKALAITARGGATIHIGSSFGRRSIFD
;
A
#
# COMPACT_ATOMS: atom_id res chain seq x y z
N MET A 1 -6.76 -3.94 -9.23
CA MET A 1 -8.03 -3.67 -8.50
C MET A 1 -9.30 -3.78 -9.36
N GLY A 2 -9.23 -3.68 -10.69
CA GLY A 2 -10.44 -3.71 -11.54
C GLY A 2 -11.25 -5.01 -11.55
N GLY A 3 -10.61 -6.19 -11.50
CA GLY A 3 -11.30 -7.49 -11.64
C GLY A 3 -12.34 -7.79 -10.56
N GLU A 4 -12.02 -7.49 -9.29
CA GLU A 4 -12.96 -7.61 -8.17
C GLU A 4 -14.14 -6.63 -8.32
N ALA A 5 -13.85 -5.41 -8.79
CA ALA A 5 -14.84 -4.36 -8.93
C ALA A 5 -15.89 -4.65 -10.02
N VAL A 6 -15.55 -5.46 -11.02
CA VAL A 6 -16.49 -5.94 -12.05
C VAL A 6 -17.12 -7.29 -11.71
N GLY A 7 -16.78 -7.90 -10.57
CA GLY A 7 -17.29 -9.21 -10.18
C GLY A 7 -16.86 -10.35 -11.10
N VAL A 8 -15.60 -10.33 -11.58
CA VAL A 8 -15.11 -11.26 -12.62
C VAL A 8 -15.34 -12.75 -12.30
N ASN A 9 -15.37 -13.11 -11.01
CA ASN A 9 -15.55 -14.49 -10.55
C ASN A 9 -17.01 -14.91 -10.38
N THR A 10 -17.94 -13.95 -10.38
CA THR A 10 -19.37 -14.14 -10.05
C THR A 10 -20.29 -13.84 -11.22
N GLU A 11 -19.88 -12.97 -12.14
CA GLU A 11 -20.68 -12.51 -13.27
C GLU A 11 -20.62 -13.52 -14.44
N PRO A 12 -21.76 -14.16 -14.81
CA PRO A 12 -21.78 -15.23 -15.82
C PRO A 12 -21.28 -14.80 -17.21
N ARG A 13 -21.39 -13.52 -17.54
CA ARG A 13 -20.91 -12.95 -18.82
C ARG A 13 -19.41 -13.10 -19.03
N PHE A 14 -18.63 -13.28 -17.96
CA PHE A 14 -17.19 -13.54 -18.06
C PHE A 14 -16.85 -15.04 -18.11
N ALA A 15 -17.86 -15.93 -18.06
CA ALA A 15 -17.69 -17.38 -18.10
C ALA A 15 -18.05 -18.00 -19.46
N THR A 16 -18.60 -17.22 -20.39
CA THR A 16 -19.09 -17.71 -21.70
C THR A 16 -18.24 -17.18 -22.84
N ASP A 17 -17.69 -18.07 -23.68
CA ASP A 17 -16.87 -17.72 -24.86
C ASP A 17 -17.66 -17.05 -26.00
N ASN A 18 -19.00 -17.19 -26.01
CA ASN A 18 -19.85 -16.63 -27.04
C ASN A 18 -20.54 -15.38 -26.55
N SER A 19 -19.91 -14.25 -26.82
CA SER A 19 -20.45 -12.94 -26.51
C SER A 19 -20.39 -12.07 -27.76
N ASP A 20 -21.55 -11.86 -28.39
CA ASP A 20 -21.77 -10.76 -29.35
C ASP A 20 -21.66 -9.38 -28.66
N ASP A 21 -21.47 -9.34 -27.33
CA ASP A 21 -21.18 -8.11 -26.60
C ASP A 21 -19.75 -7.63 -26.91
N ILE A 22 -19.73 -6.51 -27.64
CA ILE A 22 -18.56 -5.72 -28.04
C ILE A 22 -17.67 -5.37 -26.83
N THR A 23 -18.26 -5.18 -25.65
CA THR A 23 -17.52 -4.87 -24.41
C THR A 23 -16.69 -6.06 -23.97
N ALA A 24 -17.27 -7.26 -23.96
CA ALA A 24 -16.55 -8.49 -23.63
C ALA A 24 -15.39 -8.75 -24.62
N GLN A 25 -15.61 -8.53 -25.91
CA GLN A 25 -14.54 -8.66 -26.93
C GLN A 25 -13.38 -7.69 -26.68
N ARG A 26 -13.69 -6.44 -26.32
CA ARG A 26 -12.67 -5.45 -25.95
C ARG A 26 -11.90 -5.86 -24.69
N VAL A 27 -12.58 -6.41 -23.69
CA VAL A 27 -11.92 -6.95 -22.48
C VAL A 27 -10.96 -8.08 -22.85
N CYS A 28 -11.41 -9.06 -23.63
CA CYS A 28 -10.57 -10.17 -24.08
C CYS A 28 -9.33 -9.69 -24.82
N ARG A 29 -9.48 -8.70 -25.70
CA ARG A 29 -8.35 -8.09 -26.42
C ARG A 29 -7.34 -7.46 -25.47
N VAL A 30 -7.80 -6.68 -24.49
CA VAL A 30 -6.88 -6.04 -23.51
C VAL A 30 -6.17 -7.06 -22.63
N LEU A 31 -6.85 -8.15 -22.26
CA LEU A 31 -6.23 -9.26 -21.52
C LEU A 31 -5.18 -10.00 -22.37
N GLU A 32 -5.44 -10.18 -23.66
CA GLU A 32 -4.47 -10.77 -24.59
C GLU A 32 -3.26 -9.85 -24.80
N GLU A 33 -3.47 -8.54 -24.93
CA GLU A 33 -2.38 -7.55 -24.98
C GLU A 33 -1.55 -7.58 -23.69
N THR A 34 -2.18 -7.77 -22.52
CA THR A 34 -1.47 -7.96 -21.24
C THR A 34 -0.59 -9.20 -21.27
N ARG A 35 -1.10 -10.32 -21.78
CA ARG A 35 -0.34 -11.58 -21.96
C ARG A 35 0.88 -11.36 -22.86
N LEU A 36 0.70 -10.65 -23.98
CA LEU A 36 1.76 -10.34 -24.94
C LEU A 36 2.85 -9.44 -24.36
N CYS A 37 2.52 -8.49 -23.47
CA CYS A 37 3.53 -7.70 -22.76
C CYS A 37 4.48 -8.60 -21.94
N PHE A 38 3.94 -9.54 -21.17
CA PHE A 38 4.75 -10.48 -20.41
C PHE A 38 5.58 -11.40 -21.31
N GLU A 39 5.03 -11.90 -22.41
CA GLU A 39 5.80 -12.71 -23.37
C GLU A 39 6.93 -11.93 -24.04
N GLY A 40 6.69 -10.67 -24.40
CA GLY A 40 7.71 -9.79 -24.98
C GLY A 40 8.89 -9.61 -24.04
N VAL A 41 8.60 -9.35 -22.76
CA VAL A 41 9.62 -9.22 -21.71
C VAL A 41 10.33 -10.55 -21.43
N HIS A 42 9.62 -11.67 -21.43
CA HIS A 42 10.20 -13.01 -21.30
C HIS A 42 11.20 -13.29 -22.44
N ARG A 43 10.83 -12.96 -23.69
CA ARG A 43 11.72 -13.11 -24.86
C ARG A 43 12.94 -12.20 -24.81
N LEU A 44 12.81 -11.03 -24.21
CA LEU A 44 13.94 -10.11 -24.04
C LEU A 44 14.88 -10.64 -22.95
N SER A 45 14.34 -11.02 -21.79
CA SER A 45 15.14 -11.56 -20.68
C SER A 45 15.81 -12.89 -20.99
N SER A 46 15.20 -13.76 -21.83
CA SER A 46 15.82 -15.04 -22.24
C SER A 46 17.04 -14.86 -23.15
N ARG A 47 17.23 -13.67 -23.74
CA ARG A 47 18.41 -13.33 -24.54
C ARG A 47 19.58 -12.81 -23.70
N TYR A 48 19.33 -12.51 -22.42
CA TYR A 48 20.38 -12.11 -21.50
C TYR A 48 20.96 -13.34 -20.80
N SER A 49 22.27 -13.48 -20.86
CA SER A 49 22.99 -14.37 -19.95
C SER A 49 23.11 -13.66 -18.60
N PRO A 50 22.64 -14.27 -17.49
CA PRO A 50 22.90 -13.71 -16.17
C PRO A 50 24.42 -13.54 -15.96
N PRO A 51 24.88 -12.41 -15.39
CA PRO A 51 26.24 -12.31 -14.86
C PRO A 51 26.54 -13.46 -13.88
N ALA A 52 27.79 -13.90 -13.78
CA ALA A 52 28.20 -14.98 -12.87
C ALA A 52 27.81 -14.74 -11.39
N ASP A 53 27.61 -13.47 -11.01
CA ASP A 53 27.18 -13.01 -9.68
C ASP A 53 25.76 -12.41 -9.66
N SER A 54 24.89 -12.71 -10.63
CA SER A 54 23.51 -12.22 -10.60
C SER A 54 22.70 -12.94 -9.51
N ARG A 55 22.86 -12.49 -8.27
CA ARG A 55 21.88 -12.77 -7.22
C ARG A 55 20.64 -11.95 -7.60
N GLY A 56 19.55 -12.66 -7.93
CA GLY A 56 18.26 -12.01 -8.05
C GLY A 56 17.94 -11.31 -6.74
N LEU A 57 17.37 -10.11 -6.80
CA LEU A 57 16.96 -9.41 -5.59
C LEU A 57 16.01 -10.31 -4.81
N THR A 58 16.46 -10.77 -3.65
CA THR A 58 15.68 -11.65 -2.78
C THR A 58 14.80 -10.79 -1.88
N HIS A 59 13.66 -11.32 -1.45
CA HIS A 59 12.76 -10.64 -0.51
C HIS A 59 13.48 -10.16 0.77
N SER A 60 14.57 -10.85 1.16
CA SER A 60 15.47 -10.46 2.24
C SER A 60 16.25 -9.16 2.01
N GLU A 61 16.47 -8.75 0.77
CA GLU A 61 17.25 -7.53 0.44
C GLU A 61 16.38 -6.26 0.41
N LEU A 62 15.05 -6.39 0.47
CA LEU A 62 14.14 -5.25 0.63
C LEU A 62 14.31 -4.61 2.01
N THR A 63 14.12 -3.28 2.08
CA THR A 63 13.99 -2.60 3.37
C THR A 63 12.79 -3.15 4.14
N PRO A 64 12.78 -3.14 5.48
CA PRO A 64 11.64 -3.64 6.27
C PRO A 64 10.28 -3.09 5.84
N VAL A 65 10.21 -1.79 5.56
CA VAL A 65 9.00 -1.11 5.08
C VAL A 65 8.57 -1.66 3.72
N ALA A 66 9.48 -1.71 2.74
CA ALA A 66 9.19 -2.23 1.41
C ALA A 66 8.79 -3.71 1.45
N ARG A 67 9.42 -4.50 2.33
CA ARG A 67 9.14 -5.92 2.52
C ARG A 67 7.72 -6.15 3.06
N ASN A 68 7.34 -5.42 4.11
CA ASN A 68 6.01 -5.51 4.71
C ASN A 68 4.94 -5.11 3.68
N LEU A 69 5.14 -3.98 3.00
CA LEU A 69 4.24 -3.53 1.94
C LEU A 69 4.13 -4.56 0.82
N HIS A 70 5.23 -5.16 0.39
CA HIS A 70 5.23 -6.19 -0.64
C HIS A 70 4.40 -7.41 -0.23
N SER A 71 4.64 -7.98 0.95
CA SER A 71 3.87 -9.12 1.48
C SER A 71 2.39 -8.79 1.61
N ARG A 72 2.04 -7.57 2.05
CA ARG A 72 0.65 -7.15 2.16
C ARG A 72 -0.03 -7.03 0.79
N MET A 73 0.64 -6.47 -0.20
CA MET A 73 0.09 -6.37 -1.56
C MET A 73 -0.12 -7.76 -2.16
N GLU A 74 0.82 -8.68 -1.91
CA GLU A 74 0.70 -10.08 -2.30
C GLU A 74 -0.52 -10.75 -1.66
N ASP A 75 -0.72 -10.58 -0.34
CA ASP A 75 -1.88 -11.11 0.38
C ASP A 75 -3.20 -10.58 -0.17
N ILE A 76 -3.29 -9.28 -0.45
CA ILE A 76 -4.48 -8.64 -1.05
C ILE A 76 -4.80 -9.28 -2.41
N VAL A 77 -3.79 -9.46 -3.26
CA VAL A 77 -3.98 -10.07 -4.57
C VAL A 77 -4.42 -11.54 -4.44
N HIS A 78 -3.79 -12.30 -3.55
CA HIS A 78 -4.12 -13.71 -3.31
C HIS A 78 -5.53 -13.92 -2.75
N GLN A 79 -6.02 -13.01 -1.91
CA GLN A 79 -7.39 -13.09 -1.37
C GLN A 79 -8.46 -12.90 -2.46
N ARG A 80 -8.12 -12.16 -3.54
CA ARG A 80 -9.04 -11.83 -4.64
C ARG A 80 -8.99 -12.82 -5.78
N GLN A 81 -7.81 -13.36 -6.03
CA GLN A 81 -7.63 -14.34 -7.08
C GLN A 81 -8.31 -15.65 -6.67
N LYS A 82 -9.23 -16.12 -7.51
CA LYS A 82 -9.83 -17.44 -7.33
C LYS A 82 -8.70 -18.47 -7.32
N ARG A 83 -8.65 -19.32 -6.29
CA ARG A 83 -7.71 -20.45 -6.19
C ARG A 83 -8.03 -21.48 -7.28
N GLY A 84 -7.60 -21.20 -8.50
CA GLY A 84 -7.67 -22.11 -9.65
C GLY A 84 -6.39 -22.93 -9.74
N LYS A 85 -6.48 -24.09 -10.39
CA LYS A 85 -5.32 -24.90 -10.80
C LYS A 85 -4.66 -24.24 -12.02
N LEU A 86 -4.13 -23.03 -11.86
CA LEU A 86 -3.21 -22.45 -12.83
C LEU A 86 -1.89 -23.23 -12.73
N LEU A 87 -1.40 -23.72 -13.86
CA LEU A 87 -0.09 -24.40 -13.95
C LEU A 87 1.00 -23.52 -13.32
N GLU A 88 1.97 -24.17 -12.67
CA GLU A 88 3.13 -23.47 -12.12
C GLU A 88 3.76 -22.59 -13.20
N LYS A 89 3.88 -21.30 -12.89
CA LYS A 89 4.51 -20.32 -13.76
C LYS A 89 6.02 -20.42 -13.58
N ALA A 90 6.76 -20.45 -14.68
CA ALA A 90 8.21 -20.39 -14.63
C ALA A 90 8.67 -19.04 -14.04
N SER A 91 9.53 -19.06 -13.03
CA SER A 91 10.14 -17.84 -12.51
C SER A 91 11.24 -17.37 -13.45
N GLN A 92 11.21 -16.12 -13.88
CA GLN A 92 12.27 -15.51 -14.67
C GLN A 92 12.60 -14.11 -14.16
N ALA A 93 13.89 -13.78 -14.16
CA ALA A 93 14.38 -12.49 -13.72
C ALA A 93 14.32 -11.44 -14.83
N LEU A 94 14.04 -10.20 -14.42
CA LEU A 94 14.10 -9.00 -15.23
C LEU A 94 15.42 -8.27 -14.97
N TYR A 95 16.33 -8.27 -15.96
CA TYR A 95 17.70 -7.77 -15.80
C TYR A 95 17.90 -6.28 -16.14
N SER A 96 16.86 -5.59 -16.60
CA SER A 96 16.97 -4.20 -17.06
C SER A 96 15.82 -3.37 -16.51
N ASN A 97 16.17 -2.27 -15.84
CA ASN A 97 15.20 -1.32 -15.30
C ASN A 97 14.29 -0.77 -16.41
N LYS A 98 14.86 -0.48 -17.59
CA LYS A 98 14.08 0.01 -18.74
C LYS A 98 12.94 -0.94 -19.13
N TYR A 99 13.16 -2.25 -19.08
CA TYR A 99 12.11 -3.22 -19.42
C TYR A 99 11.08 -3.38 -18.30
N LEU A 100 11.50 -3.20 -17.05
CA LEU A 100 10.58 -3.17 -15.90
C LEU A 100 9.68 -1.92 -15.96
N ASP A 101 10.25 -0.74 -16.19
CA ASP A 101 9.51 0.53 -16.33
C ASP A 101 8.51 0.46 -17.49
N GLN A 102 8.94 -0.07 -18.64
CA GLN A 102 8.07 -0.26 -19.79
C GLN A 102 6.92 -1.22 -19.47
N LEU A 103 7.21 -2.37 -18.83
CA LEU A 103 6.19 -3.34 -18.46
C LEU A 103 5.15 -2.76 -17.49
N ILE A 104 5.61 -1.99 -16.49
CA ILE A 104 4.72 -1.32 -15.54
C ILE A 104 3.83 -0.31 -16.28
N GLY A 105 4.41 0.52 -17.15
CA GLY A 105 3.67 1.51 -17.93
C GLY A 105 2.62 0.88 -18.86
N ASP A 106 3.01 -0.17 -19.59
CA ASP A 106 2.12 -0.89 -20.50
C ASP A 106 0.96 -1.54 -19.73
N ILE A 107 1.23 -2.22 -18.60
CA ILE A 107 0.20 -2.83 -17.76
C ILE A 107 -0.73 -1.77 -17.17
N ALA A 108 -0.18 -0.65 -16.67
CA ALA A 108 -0.99 0.44 -16.12
C ALA A 108 -1.94 1.02 -17.17
N GLY A 109 -1.46 1.23 -18.41
CA GLY A 109 -2.28 1.66 -19.53
C GLY A 109 -3.38 0.67 -19.90
N LEU A 110 -3.07 -0.63 -19.95
CA LEU A 110 -4.03 -1.69 -20.23
C LEU A 110 -5.10 -1.81 -19.13
N VAL A 111 -4.70 -1.71 -17.86
CA VAL A 111 -5.65 -1.67 -16.73
C VAL A 111 -6.54 -0.42 -16.81
N GLY A 112 -5.99 0.74 -17.16
CA GLY A 112 -6.78 1.95 -17.42
C GLY A 112 -7.80 1.75 -18.56
N ASN A 113 -7.42 1.03 -19.62
CA ASN A 113 -8.36 0.67 -20.69
C ASN A 113 -9.49 -0.24 -20.19
N LEU A 114 -9.20 -1.25 -19.36
CA LEU A 114 -10.23 -2.10 -18.74
C LEU A 114 -11.18 -1.28 -17.87
N GLU A 115 -10.65 -0.31 -17.13
CA GLU A 115 -11.42 0.57 -16.25
C GLU A 115 -12.32 1.53 -17.03
N ASN A 116 -11.90 1.96 -18.22
CA ASN A 116 -12.75 2.77 -19.10
C ASN A 116 -13.92 1.97 -19.71
N LEU A 117 -13.82 0.63 -19.75
CA LEU A 117 -14.89 -0.24 -20.26
C LEU A 117 -16.01 -0.46 -19.24
N TYR A 118 -15.75 -0.27 -17.93
CA TYR A 118 -16.75 -0.48 -16.88
C TYR A 118 -16.76 0.68 -15.87
N PRO A 119 -17.93 1.26 -15.54
CA PRO A 119 -18.02 2.35 -14.56
C PRO A 119 -17.87 1.84 -13.12
N VAL A 120 -16.65 1.44 -12.72
CA VAL A 120 -16.36 0.83 -11.42
C VAL A 120 -15.56 1.73 -10.47
N GLN A 121 -15.46 3.02 -10.79
CA GLN A 121 -14.56 3.94 -10.08
C GLN A 121 -14.85 4.05 -8.57
N MET A 122 -16.13 4.06 -8.19
CA MET A 122 -16.51 4.14 -6.77
C MET A 122 -16.19 2.85 -6.01
N GLN A 123 -16.47 1.69 -6.61
CA GLN A 123 -16.17 0.38 -6.04
C GLN A 123 -14.67 0.22 -5.86
N ARG A 124 -13.87 0.63 -6.85
CA ARG A 124 -12.41 0.64 -6.77
C ARG A 124 -11.92 1.48 -5.61
N ARG A 125 -12.32 2.76 -5.53
CA ARG A 125 -11.95 3.65 -4.41
C ARG A 125 -12.29 3.04 -3.06
N ARG A 126 -13.47 2.44 -2.93
CA ARG A 126 -13.89 1.74 -1.70
C ARG A 126 -12.97 0.56 -1.37
N PHE A 127 -12.65 -0.29 -2.36
CA PHE A 127 -11.75 -1.42 -2.15
C PHE A 127 -10.34 -0.98 -1.74
N VAL A 128 -9.78 0.02 -2.44
CA VAL A 128 -8.49 0.61 -2.08
C VAL A 128 -8.53 1.15 -0.66
N GLY A 129 -9.59 1.86 -0.28
CA GLY A 129 -9.78 2.40 1.07
C GLY A 129 -9.74 1.30 2.14
N LEU A 130 -10.47 0.20 1.92
CA LEU A 130 -10.47 -0.96 2.83
C LEU A 130 -9.09 -1.63 2.89
N GLU A 131 -8.42 -1.80 1.75
CA GLU A 131 -7.07 -2.36 1.67
C GLU A 131 -6.07 -1.52 2.46
N MET A 132 -6.24 -0.19 2.46
CA MET A 132 -5.35 0.77 3.10
C MET A 132 -5.73 1.08 4.54
N GLU A 133 -6.85 0.57 5.05
CA GLU A 133 -7.37 0.89 6.38
C GLU A 133 -6.35 0.61 7.49
N ALA A 134 -5.61 -0.50 7.41
CA ALA A 134 -4.57 -0.85 8.39
C ALA A 134 -3.15 -0.31 8.07
N VAL A 135 -2.98 0.63 7.13
CA VAL A 135 -1.68 1.33 6.92
C VAL A 135 -1.78 2.74 7.49
N ASP A 136 -1.17 3.01 8.64
CA ASP A 136 -1.24 4.34 9.28
C ASP A 136 0.13 5.02 9.44
N ASP A 137 1.23 4.29 9.20
CA ASP A 137 2.56 4.87 9.35
C ASP A 137 2.96 5.71 8.14
N ASP A 138 3.52 6.89 8.42
CA ASP A 138 3.84 7.91 7.41
C ASP A 138 4.85 7.40 6.37
N MET A 139 5.82 6.57 6.78
CA MET A 139 6.82 5.99 5.89
C MET A 139 6.21 5.02 4.88
N SER A 140 5.31 4.14 5.31
CA SER A 140 4.59 3.23 4.41
C SER A 140 3.64 3.98 3.51
N LEU A 141 2.89 4.96 4.04
CA LEU A 141 1.98 5.79 3.24
C LEU A 141 2.75 6.58 2.16
N SER A 142 3.85 7.22 2.52
CA SER A 142 4.72 7.93 1.57
C SER A 142 5.30 6.99 0.52
N THR A 143 5.74 5.79 0.93
CA THR A 143 6.25 4.77 0.00
C THR A 143 5.18 4.31 -0.99
N LEU A 144 3.96 4.06 -0.52
CA LEU A 144 2.83 3.65 -1.36
C LEU A 144 2.37 4.76 -2.30
N LYS A 145 2.32 6.00 -1.82
CA LYS A 145 1.98 7.17 -2.65
C LYS A 145 2.96 7.31 -3.80
N ASN A 146 4.26 7.17 -3.52
CA ASN A 146 5.31 7.27 -4.52
C ASN A 146 5.26 6.09 -5.50
N ALA A 147 5.06 4.86 -5.02
CA ALA A 147 4.96 3.68 -5.87
C ALA A 147 3.71 3.69 -6.77
N GLY A 148 2.59 4.21 -6.29
CA GLY A 148 1.36 4.38 -7.06
C GLY A 148 1.38 5.60 -8.00
N SER A 149 2.31 6.53 -7.81
CA SER A 149 2.39 7.74 -8.63
C SER A 149 2.70 7.39 -10.09
N GLY A 150 1.82 7.80 -11.00
CA GLY A 150 1.96 7.51 -12.43
C GLY A 150 1.54 6.10 -12.87
N THR A 151 1.17 5.22 -11.93
CA THR A 151 0.78 3.83 -12.22
C THR A 151 -0.64 3.51 -11.73
N ASP A 152 -0.96 3.89 -10.49
CA ASP A 152 -2.27 3.70 -9.86
C ASP A 152 -2.73 5.00 -9.18
N GLY A 153 -3.44 5.82 -9.97
CA GLY A 153 -3.95 7.11 -9.49
C GLY A 153 -4.95 6.99 -8.35
N VAL A 154 -5.71 5.88 -8.27
CA VAL A 154 -6.68 5.68 -7.20
C VAL A 154 -5.98 5.35 -5.89
N LEU A 155 -4.94 4.50 -5.94
CA LEU A 155 -4.09 4.24 -4.78
C LEU A 155 -3.44 5.52 -4.27
N SER A 156 -2.83 6.30 -5.17
CA SER A 156 -2.16 7.55 -4.81
C SER A 156 -3.13 8.57 -4.19
N GLU A 157 -4.34 8.69 -4.73
CA GLU A 157 -5.41 9.55 -4.21
C GLU A 157 -5.84 9.10 -2.79
N VAL A 158 -6.17 7.82 -2.61
CA VAL A 158 -6.64 7.28 -1.33
C VAL A 158 -5.58 7.43 -0.24
N VAL A 159 -4.32 7.14 -0.56
CA VAL A 159 -3.20 7.31 0.37
C VAL A 159 -3.02 8.79 0.72
N THR A 160 -3.10 9.70 -0.24
CA THR A 160 -3.00 11.15 0.02
C THR A 160 -4.12 11.64 0.94
N ASN A 161 -5.37 11.23 0.69
CA ASN A 161 -6.50 11.57 1.55
C ASN A 161 -6.32 11.02 2.97
N LYS A 162 -5.76 9.82 3.09
CA LYS A 162 -5.49 9.21 4.39
C LYS A 162 -4.41 9.96 5.17
N MET A 163 -3.30 10.34 4.52
CA MET A 163 -2.27 11.16 5.13
C MET A 163 -2.84 12.49 5.64
N GLN A 164 -3.69 13.15 4.84
CA GLN A 164 -4.35 14.39 5.26
C GLN A 164 -5.26 14.18 6.48
N ALA A 165 -6.08 13.13 6.48
CA ALA A 165 -6.95 12.82 7.61
C ALA A 165 -6.17 12.56 8.91
N ILE A 166 -4.99 11.93 8.82
CA ILE A 166 -4.09 11.74 9.96
C ILE A 166 -3.51 13.08 10.43
N ALA A 167 -3.09 13.95 9.51
CA ALA A 167 -2.60 15.28 9.83
C ALA A 167 -3.67 16.14 10.54
N ASP A 168 -4.89 16.19 9.98
CA ASP A 168 -6.02 16.92 10.55
C ASP A 168 -6.38 16.41 11.96
N ARG A 169 -6.37 15.09 12.14
CA ARG A 169 -6.60 14.47 13.45
C ARG A 169 -5.51 14.86 14.46
N THR A 170 -4.26 14.92 14.02
CA THR A 170 -3.12 15.29 14.86
C THR A 170 -3.22 16.76 15.28
N GLU A 171 -3.51 17.66 14.34
CA GLU A 171 -3.75 19.09 14.63
C GLU A 171 -4.90 19.29 15.61
N ALA A 172 -6.03 18.59 15.42
CA ALA A 172 -7.16 18.67 16.32
C ALA A 172 -6.85 18.17 17.75
N ILE A 173 -5.99 17.16 17.89
CA ILE A 173 -5.53 16.69 19.21
C ILE A 173 -4.61 17.75 19.84
N THR A 174 -3.66 18.30 19.08
CA THR A 174 -2.75 19.34 19.56
C THR A 174 -3.51 20.58 20.03
N GLY A 175 -4.46 21.10 19.23
CA GLY A 175 -5.27 22.26 19.62
C GLY A 175 -6.14 22.01 20.87
N LYS A 176 -6.67 20.79 21.06
CA LYS A 176 -7.38 20.42 22.30
C LYS A 176 -6.45 20.43 23.51
N LEU A 177 -5.22 19.93 23.36
CA LEU A 177 -4.23 19.92 24.43
C LEU A 177 -3.84 21.35 24.83
N GLU A 178 -3.58 22.23 23.87
CA GLU A 178 -3.30 23.65 24.10
C GLU A 178 -4.43 24.37 24.83
N ALA A 179 -5.69 24.13 24.42
CA ALA A 179 -6.87 24.70 25.07
C ALA A 179 -7.06 24.21 26.52
N THR A 180 -6.76 22.93 26.79
CA THR A 180 -6.78 22.41 28.16
C THR A 180 -5.61 22.91 29.01
N ALA A 181 -4.44 23.17 28.42
CA ALA A 181 -3.28 23.71 29.13
C ALA A 181 -3.48 25.18 29.53
N THR A 182 -3.99 26.01 28.62
CA THR A 182 -4.32 27.43 28.88
C THR A 182 -5.41 27.62 29.94
N ARG A 183 -6.33 26.65 30.07
CA ARG A 183 -7.34 26.66 31.13
C ARG A 183 -6.76 26.38 32.52
N ASN A 184 -5.58 25.76 32.58
CA ASN A 184 -5.02 25.21 33.82
C ASN A 184 -3.84 26.01 34.41
N GLU A 185 -3.18 26.94 33.69
CA GLU A 185 -2.25 27.91 34.31
C GLU A 185 -1.80 29.06 33.35
N PRO A 186 -1.71 30.33 33.82
CA PRO A 186 -1.06 31.42 33.09
C PRO A 186 0.43 31.47 33.44
N GLY A 187 1.34 31.18 32.49
CA GLY A 187 2.74 31.63 32.62
C GLY A 187 3.88 30.71 32.20
N LYS A 188 3.67 29.59 31.50
CA LYS A 188 4.79 28.83 30.90
C LYS A 188 4.56 28.56 29.41
N THR A 189 5.48 29.08 28.60
CA THR A 189 5.45 29.04 27.15
C THR A 189 5.85 27.65 26.64
N LEU A 190 4.95 27.01 25.89
CA LEU A 190 4.97 25.58 25.51
C LEU A 190 5.78 25.23 24.25
N VAL A 191 6.56 26.15 23.68
CA VAL A 191 7.27 25.88 22.41
C VAL A 191 8.34 24.79 22.56
N GLU A 192 8.89 24.58 23.77
CA GLU A 192 9.87 23.50 24.05
C GLU A 192 9.23 22.14 24.44
N GLU A 193 7.94 22.07 24.78
CA GLU A 193 7.29 20.80 25.20
C GLU A 193 6.57 20.05 24.05
N MET A 194 6.45 20.67 22.88
CA MET A 194 5.73 20.11 21.72
C MET A 194 6.51 19.05 20.92
N GLU A 195 7.84 18.94 21.08
CA GLU A 195 8.65 17.93 20.38
C GLU A 195 8.43 16.48 20.86
N ARG A 196 7.64 16.27 21.92
CA ARG A 196 7.57 15.00 22.67
C ARG A 196 6.21 14.31 22.58
N ILE A 197 5.35 14.71 21.64
CA ILE A 197 4.05 14.06 21.41
C ILE A 197 4.10 13.30 20.08
N ARG A 198 3.88 11.98 20.13
CA ARG A 198 3.78 11.13 18.94
C ARG A 198 2.45 10.37 18.92
N VAL A 199 1.81 10.34 17.77
CA VAL A 199 0.58 9.59 17.52
C VAL A 199 0.84 8.63 16.37
N GLY A 200 0.46 7.35 16.55
CA GLY A 200 0.69 6.28 15.59
C GLY A 200 1.55 5.14 16.16
N ASN A 201 1.56 4.01 15.47
CA ASN A 201 2.29 2.83 15.93
C ASN A 201 3.81 3.03 15.80
N GLU A 202 4.54 2.58 16.81
CA GLU A 202 5.99 2.66 16.90
C GLU A 202 6.61 1.28 16.70
N TRP A 203 7.68 1.21 15.91
CA TRP A 203 8.37 -0.03 15.58
C TRP A 203 9.85 0.09 15.92
N SER A 204 10.34 -0.73 16.83
CA SER A 204 11.78 -0.82 17.09
C SER A 204 12.50 -1.42 15.87
N GLU A 205 13.77 -1.05 15.67
CA GLU A 205 14.62 -1.65 14.63
C GLU A 205 14.65 -3.18 14.70
N SER A 206 14.59 -3.74 15.91
CA SER A 206 14.59 -5.21 16.10
C SER A 206 13.34 -5.89 15.53
N VAL A 207 12.18 -5.26 15.63
CA VAL A 207 10.91 -5.78 15.08
C VAL A 207 10.86 -5.57 13.57
N LEU A 208 11.36 -4.43 13.09
CA LEU A 208 11.52 -4.16 11.66
C LEU A 208 12.47 -5.18 11.00
N ASN A 209 13.57 -5.54 11.65
CA ASN A 209 14.55 -6.49 11.14
C ASN A 209 14.07 -7.95 11.15
N GLN A 210 13.15 -8.31 12.05
CA GLN A 210 12.61 -9.68 12.13
C GLN A 210 11.46 -9.97 11.17
N GLY A 211 10.91 -8.95 10.48
CA GLY A 211 9.85 -9.15 9.49
C GLY A 211 8.56 -9.74 10.09
N ALA A 212 8.35 -9.59 11.40
CA ALA A 212 7.16 -10.10 12.05
C ALA A 212 5.92 -9.37 11.51
N LEU A 213 4.95 -10.12 10.99
CA LEU A 213 3.61 -9.66 10.66
C LEU A 213 2.89 -9.30 11.96
N VAL A 214 3.11 -8.09 12.44
CA VAL A 214 2.34 -7.55 13.55
C VAL A 214 1.15 -6.82 12.93
N MET A 215 0.07 -7.58 12.76
CA MET A 215 -1.25 -7.06 12.42
C MET A 215 -1.82 -6.38 13.66
N ASP A 216 -1.48 -5.11 13.89
CA ASP A 216 -2.14 -4.33 14.92
C ASP A 216 -3.50 -3.84 14.44
N ARG A 217 -4.56 -4.20 15.18
CA ARG A 217 -5.93 -3.73 14.97
C ARG A 217 -6.41 -2.88 16.15
N THR A 218 -5.50 -2.44 17.01
CA THR A 218 -5.83 -1.77 18.26
C THR A 218 -6.18 -0.32 17.99
N GLU A 219 -7.44 0.05 18.28
CA GLU A 219 -7.87 1.44 18.21
C GLU A 219 -7.52 2.13 19.53
N ASN A 220 -6.44 2.91 19.54
CA ASN A 220 -6.02 3.66 20.71
C ASN A 220 -6.78 5.00 20.79
N LYS A 221 -7.58 5.18 21.85
CA LYS A 221 -8.32 6.42 22.15
C LYS A 221 -7.90 6.98 23.50
N ALA A 222 -7.39 8.20 23.50
CA ALA A 222 -7.18 8.98 24.71
C ALA A 222 -8.21 10.10 24.78
N LEU A 223 -8.98 10.14 25.87
CA LEU A 223 -10.05 11.14 26.07
C LEU A 223 -9.50 12.46 26.62
N ALA A 224 -8.57 12.39 27.58
CA ALA A 224 -7.84 13.54 28.12
C ALA A 224 -6.48 13.06 28.62
N ILE A 225 -5.41 13.77 28.27
CA ILE A 225 -4.06 13.49 28.75
C ILE A 225 -3.57 14.74 29.49
N THR A 226 -3.12 14.56 30.73
CA THR A 226 -2.47 15.62 31.50
C THR A 226 -1.04 15.19 31.77
N ALA A 227 -0.10 15.87 31.14
CA ALA A 227 1.32 15.70 31.34
C ALA A 227 1.89 16.89 32.10
N ARG A 228 2.86 16.67 33.00
CA ARG A 228 3.64 17.72 33.65
C ARG A 228 5.12 17.34 33.64
N GLY A 229 5.98 18.31 33.38
CA GLY A 229 7.43 18.20 33.55
C GLY A 229 8.09 17.22 32.59
N GLY A 230 8.44 17.67 31.39
CA GLY A 230 9.30 16.91 30.46
C GLY A 230 8.76 15.53 30.08
N ALA A 231 7.45 15.33 30.15
CA ALA A 231 6.83 14.05 29.81
C ALA A 231 6.82 13.84 28.29
N THR A 232 6.94 12.59 27.88
CA THR A 232 6.80 12.19 26.48
C THR A 232 5.50 11.41 26.32
N ILE A 233 4.66 11.83 25.38
CA ILE A 233 3.33 11.27 25.19
C ILE A 233 3.32 10.49 23.88
N HIS A 234 3.03 9.20 23.97
CA HIS A 234 2.81 8.34 22.82
C HIS A 234 1.40 7.79 22.84
N ILE A 235 0.68 7.97 21.73
CA ILE A 235 -0.66 7.43 21.53
C ILE A 235 -0.61 6.50 20.33
N GLY A 236 -0.39 5.22 20.62
CA GLY A 236 -0.24 4.16 19.63
C GLY A 236 0.31 2.91 20.29
N SER A 237 0.42 1.83 19.53
CA SER A 237 1.06 0.61 19.99
C SER A 237 2.56 0.70 19.75
N SER A 238 3.38 0.28 20.72
CA SER A 238 4.84 0.16 20.55
C SER A 238 5.24 -1.31 20.41
N PHE A 239 6.03 -1.61 19.38
CA PHE A 239 6.44 -2.97 19.04
C PHE A 239 7.96 -3.10 19.09
N GLY A 240 8.46 -3.76 20.14
CA GLY A 240 9.89 -3.94 20.36
C GLY A 240 10.26 -4.08 21.82
N ARG A 241 11.52 -4.50 22.09
CA ARG A 241 12.07 -4.55 23.45
C ARG A 241 12.57 -3.20 23.97
N ARG A 242 12.74 -2.21 23.10
CA ARG A 242 13.06 -0.80 23.41
C ARG A 242 12.08 0.09 22.67
N SER A 243 11.46 1.00 23.40
CA SER A 243 10.79 2.15 22.80
C SER A 243 11.85 3.24 22.51
N ILE A 244 11.60 4.11 21.54
CA ILE A 244 12.37 5.34 21.32
C ILE A 244 12.31 6.32 22.50
N PHE A 245 11.51 6.00 23.52
CA PHE A 245 11.39 6.75 24.78
C PHE A 245 12.24 6.18 25.92
N ASP A 246 12.90 5.02 25.73
CA ASP A 246 13.84 4.41 26.68
C ASP A 246 15.30 4.83 26.45
#